data_AF-A0A0F8X3U8-F1
#
_entry.id   AF-A0A0F8X3U8-F1
#
_cell.length_a   1.000
_cell.length_b   1.000
_cell.length_c   1.000
_cell.angle_alpha   90.00
_cell.angle_beta   90.00
_cell.angle_gamma   90.00
#
_symmetry.space_group_name_H-M   'P 1'
#
loop_
_entity.id
_entity.type
_entity.pdbx_description
1 polymer ?
#
loop_
_entity_poly.entity_id
_entity_poly.type
_entity_poly.pdbx_seq_one_letter_code
_entity_poly.pdbx_strand_id
1 'polypeptide(L)'
;MNAQQELAKYKSIRSWSPKIGDFVIYHALFWTRWYGIISEINGQFVTLTVENLPKLLLTMTPEEQIENKKTISIARMQGARGGSYAIMQDGVWHIDG
;
A
#
# COMPACT_ATOMS: atom_id res chain seq x y z
N MET A 1 -29.53 9.99 14.95
CA MET A 1 -29.06 10.15 13.56
C MET A 1 -27.86 9.23 13.39
N ASN A 2 -27.97 8.17 12.60
CA ASN A 2 -26.84 7.27 12.34
C ASN A 2 -25.84 8.02 11.46
N ALA A 3 -24.67 8.34 12.00
CA ALA A 3 -23.57 8.84 11.19
C ALA A 3 -23.20 7.71 10.22
N GLN A 4 -23.44 7.93 8.94
CA GLN A 4 -23.01 7.00 7.89
C GLN A 4 -21.48 6.99 7.90
N GLN A 5 -20.90 5.97 8.52
CA GLN A 5 -19.46 5.78 8.60
C GLN A 5 -18.95 5.49 7.20
N GLU A 6 -18.19 6.43 6.61
CA GLU A 6 -17.45 6.16 5.37
C GLU A 6 -16.42 5.06 5.64
N LEU A 7 -16.72 3.84 5.17
CA LEU A 7 -15.85 2.67 5.35
C LEU A 7 -14.53 2.78 4.57
N ALA A 8 -14.47 3.64 3.54
CA ALA A 8 -13.26 3.89 2.78
C ALA A 8 -13.28 5.31 2.20
N LYS A 9 -12.28 6.14 2.53
CA LYS A 9 -12.06 7.43 1.88
C LYS A 9 -11.25 7.21 0.61
N TYR A 10 -11.88 7.37 -0.55
CA TYR A 10 -11.16 7.38 -1.81
C TYR A 10 -10.27 8.63 -1.89
N LYS A 11 -8.95 8.46 -1.78
CA LYS A 11 -7.98 9.52 -2.02
C LYS A 11 -7.27 9.27 -3.35
N SER A 12 -7.09 10.33 -4.12
CA SER A 12 -6.31 10.27 -5.35
C SER A 12 -4.88 9.86 -5.04
N ILE A 13 -4.38 8.83 -5.74
CA ILE A 13 -2.97 8.42 -5.65
C ILE A 13 -2.03 9.55 -6.10
N ARG A 14 -2.50 10.55 -6.86
CA ARG A 14 -1.68 11.69 -7.29
C ARG A 14 -1.29 12.63 -6.16
N SER A 15 -2.14 12.70 -5.13
CA SER A 15 -1.92 13.52 -3.93
C SER A 15 -1.58 12.65 -2.71
N TRP A 16 -1.32 11.36 -2.92
CA TRP A 16 -0.94 10.46 -1.85
C TRP A 16 0.47 10.78 -1.36
N SER A 17 0.62 10.83 -0.03
CA SER A 17 1.90 10.90 0.66
C SER A 17 2.12 9.57 1.38
N PRO A 18 3.24 8.87 1.10
CA PRO A 18 3.49 7.54 1.63
C PRO A 18 3.68 7.54 3.14
N LYS A 19 3.15 6.50 3.79
CA LYS A 19 3.45 6.16 5.19
C LYS A 19 3.85 4.69 5.31
N ILE A 20 4.71 4.39 6.28
CA ILE A 20 5.02 3.02 6.67
C ILE A 20 3.71 2.36 7.13
N GLY A 21 3.46 1.13 6.69
CA GLY A 21 2.22 0.41 6.94
C GLY A 21 1.11 0.64 5.90
N ASP A 22 1.27 1.58 4.96
CA ASP A 22 0.30 1.73 3.87
C ASP A 22 0.18 0.41 3.09
N PHE A 23 -1.05 -0.05 2.88
CA PHE A 23 -1.34 -1.25 2.11
C PHE A 23 -1.55 -0.87 0.64
N VAL A 24 -0.77 -1.47 -0.24
CA VAL A 24 -0.72 -1.18 -1.67
C VAL A 24 -1.26 -2.37 -2.43
N ILE A 25 -2.17 -2.10 -3.35
CA ILE A 25 -2.66 -3.06 -4.33
C ILE A 25 -2.19 -2.60 -5.70
N TYR A 26 -1.44 -3.45 -6.39
CA TYR A 26 -1.03 -3.20 -7.77
C TYR A 26 -1.81 -4.06 -8.74
N HIS A 27 -2.29 -3.43 -9.82
CA HIS A 27 -3.00 -4.05 -10.92
C HIS A 27 -2.30 -3.72 -12.24
N ALA A 28 -1.68 -4.72 -12.89
CA ALA A 28 -1.23 -4.60 -14.27
C ALA A 28 -2.37 -4.89 -15.25
N LEU A 29 -2.27 -4.30 -16.45
CA LEU A 29 -3.26 -4.45 -17.53
C LEU A 29 -3.40 -5.91 -18.02
N PHE A 30 -2.35 -6.70 -17.89
CA PHE A 30 -2.25 -8.06 -18.40
C PHE A 30 -1.74 -9.00 -17.31
N TRP A 31 -2.56 -9.32 -16.30
CA TRP A 31 -2.38 -10.48 -15.40
C TRP A 31 -1.56 -10.30 -14.11
N THR A 32 -0.57 -9.40 -14.04
CA THR A 32 0.20 -9.27 -12.79
C THR A 32 -0.57 -8.47 -11.74
N ARG A 33 -0.91 -9.13 -10.63
CA ARG A 33 -1.46 -8.50 -9.43
C ARG A 33 -0.63 -8.89 -8.22
N TRP A 34 -0.18 -7.91 -7.46
CA TRP A 34 0.45 -8.15 -6.17
C TRP A 34 -0.09 -7.15 -5.14
N TYR A 35 0.05 -7.55 -3.89
CA TYR A 35 -0.27 -6.78 -2.70
C TYR A 35 1.04 -6.47 -1.99
N GLY A 36 1.13 -5.34 -1.30
CA GLY A 36 2.31 -5.06 -0.51
C GLY A 36 2.05 -4.09 0.63
N ILE A 37 2.95 -4.11 1.60
CA ILE A 37 2.95 -3.19 2.74
C ILE A 37 4.26 -2.41 2.69
N ILE A 38 4.16 -1.08 2.80
CA ILE A 38 5.35 -0.22 2.87
C ILE A 38 6.08 -0.48 4.19
N SER A 39 7.32 -0.95 4.11
CA SER A 39 8.18 -1.20 5.27
C SER A 39 9.22 -0.09 5.47
N GLU A 40 9.66 0.58 4.39
CA GLU A 40 10.66 1.65 4.47
C GLU A 40 10.38 2.76 3.46
N ILE A 41 10.79 4.00 3.79
CA ILE A 41 10.68 5.18 2.93
C ILE A 41 12.04 5.87 2.88
N ASN A 42 12.59 6.04 1.68
CA ASN A 42 13.87 6.70 1.46
C ASN A 42 13.74 7.78 0.38
N GLY A 43 13.51 9.03 0.82
CA GLY A 43 13.35 10.19 -0.05
C GLY A 43 12.23 9.99 -1.07
N GLN A 44 12.58 9.72 -2.32
CA GLN A 44 11.63 9.54 -3.44
C GLN A 44 11.21 8.08 -3.67
N PHE A 45 11.67 7.15 -2.83
CA PHE A 45 11.42 5.72 -2.97
C PHE A 45 10.73 5.13 -1.74
N VAL A 46 9.91 4.11 -1.99
CA VAL A 46 9.30 3.27 -0.96
C VAL A 46 9.75 1.83 -1.18
N THR A 47 10.04 1.13 -0.10
CA THR A 47 10.27 -0.32 -0.11
C THR A 47 9.04 -1.01 0.47
N LEU A 48 8.54 -1.99 -0.26
CA LEU A 48 7.37 -2.77 0.10
C LEU A 48 7.75 -4.23 0.28
N THR A 49 7.19 -4.90 1.27
CA THR A 49 7.11 -6.37 1.26
C THR A 49 5.91 -6.76 0.42
N VAL A 50 6.09 -7.60 -0.61
CA VAL A 50 5.05 -7.90 -1.61
C VAL A 50 4.70 -9.37 -1.69
N GLU A 51 3.45 -9.68 -1.99
CA GLU A 51 2.97 -11.06 -2.21
C GLU A 51 1.78 -11.10 -3.16
N ASN A 52 1.50 -12.29 -3.70
CA ASN A 52 0.35 -12.50 -4.59
C ASN A 52 -0.98 -12.65 -3.83
N LEU A 53 -0.95 -12.90 -2.52
CA LEU A 53 -2.13 -12.97 -1.66
C LEU A 53 -1.97 -12.12 -0.39
N PRO A 54 -2.99 -11.34 0.03
CA PRO A 54 -2.90 -10.50 1.22
C PRO A 54 -2.66 -11.28 2.50
N LYS A 55 -3.21 -12.51 2.58
CA LYS A 55 -3.08 -13.39 3.74
C LYS A 55 -1.61 -13.77 3.98
N LEU A 56 -0.83 -13.94 2.91
CA LEU A 56 0.57 -14.35 3.02
C LEU A 56 1.43 -13.23 3.60
N LEU A 57 1.20 -11.97 3.22
CA LEU A 57 1.93 -10.81 3.75
C LEU A 57 1.95 -10.75 5.29
N LEU A 58 0.87 -11.17 5.94
CA LEU A 58 0.71 -11.11 7.39
C LEU A 58 1.26 -12.35 8.11
N THR A 59 1.62 -13.40 7.37
CA THR A 59 2.09 -14.68 7.92
C THR A 59 3.53 -15.00 7.56
N MET A 60 4.23 -14.11 6.84
CA MET A 60 5.60 -14.33 6.39
C MET A 60 6.63 -14.29 7.53
N THR A 61 7.60 -15.18 7.47
CA THR A 61 8.79 -15.12 8.34
C THR A 61 9.66 -13.91 7.99
N PRO A 62 10.54 -13.43 8.89
CA PRO A 62 11.45 -12.33 8.58
C PRO A 62 12.31 -12.57 7.33
N GLU A 63 12.74 -13.81 7.09
CA GLU A 63 13.52 -14.20 5.92
C GLU A 63 12.70 -14.04 4.63
N GLU A 64 11.46 -14.56 4.62
CA GLU A 64 10.54 -14.43 3.49
C GLU A 64 10.22 -12.95 3.20
N GLN A 65 10.08 -12.12 4.24
CA GLN A 65 9.83 -10.69 4.09
C GLN A 65 11.02 -9.97 3.44
N ILE A 66 12.25 -10.41 3.68
CA ILE A 66 13.47 -9.87 3.08
C ILE A 66 13.54 -10.25 1.59
N GLU A 67 13.28 -11.52 1.27
CA GLU A 67 13.30 -12.03 -0.12
C GLU A 67 12.24 -11.35 -0.99
N ASN A 68 11.11 -11.02 -0.40
CA ASN A 68 9.96 -10.43 -1.11
C ASN A 68 9.90 -8.90 -1.00
N LYS A 69 11.03 -8.22 -0.82
CA LYS A 69 11.08 -6.76 -0.88
C LYS A 69 11.07 -6.24 -2.32
N LYS A 70 10.38 -5.13 -2.53
CA LYS A 70 10.34 -4.39 -3.80
C LYS A 70 10.46 -2.90 -3.56
N THR A 71 11.40 -2.26 -4.25
CA THR A 71 11.56 -0.80 -4.17
C THR A 71 10.92 -0.13 -5.38
N ILE A 72 10.09 0.89 -5.14
CA ILE A 72 9.31 1.60 -6.16
C ILE A 72 9.42 3.11 -5.89
N SER A 73 9.55 3.92 -6.95
CA SER A 73 9.52 5.38 -6.80
C SER A 73 8.10 5.89 -6.56
N ILE A 74 7.96 6.87 -5.67
CA ILE A 74 6.69 7.52 -5.35
C ILE A 74 6.08 8.12 -6.63
N ALA A 75 6.90 8.78 -7.46
CA ALA A 75 6.48 9.37 -8.72
C ALA A 75 5.87 8.34 -9.69
N ARG A 76 6.40 7.09 -9.72
CA ARG A 76 5.84 6.01 -10.54
C ARG A 76 4.45 5.60 -10.07
N MET A 77 4.22 5.56 -8.76
CA MET A 77 2.90 5.25 -8.19
C MET A 77 1.92 6.39 -8.45
N GLN A 78 2.30 7.63 -8.17
CA GLN A 78 1.45 8.82 -8.36
C GLN A 78 1.12 9.07 -9.84
N GLY A 79 2.07 8.79 -10.75
CA GLY A 79 1.93 8.97 -12.19
C GLY A 79 1.22 7.80 -12.90
N ALA A 80 0.83 6.75 -12.19
CA ALA A 80 0.22 5.58 -12.79
C ALA A 80 -1.13 5.92 -13.46
N ARG A 81 -1.30 5.47 -14.70
CA ARG A 81 -2.51 5.68 -15.50
C ARG A 81 -3.43 4.48 -15.37
N GLY A 82 -4.75 4.69 -15.47
CA GLY A 82 -5.74 3.61 -15.54
C GLY A 82 -5.95 2.84 -14.23
N GLY A 83 -5.58 3.40 -13.07
CA GLY A 83 -5.85 2.76 -11.78
C GLY A 83 -4.93 1.59 -11.43
N SER A 84 -3.70 1.55 -11.98
CA SER A 84 -2.75 0.46 -11.71
C SER A 84 -2.30 0.36 -10.24
N TYR A 85 -2.55 1.39 -9.42
CA TYR A 85 -2.35 1.33 -7.99
C TYR A 85 -3.61 1.79 -7.25
N ALA A 86 -3.94 1.05 -6.20
CA ALA A 86 -4.85 1.48 -5.14
C ALA A 86 -4.09 1.40 -3.82
N ILE A 87 -4.31 2.39 -2.94
CA ILE A 87 -3.59 2.51 -1.67
C ILE A 87 -4.62 2.67 -0.57
N MET A 88 -4.59 1.75 0.38
CA MET A 88 -5.33 1.84 1.62
C MET A 88 -4.35 2.34 2.67
N GLN A 89 -4.53 3.61 3.02
CA GLN A 89 -3.86 4.24 4.13
C GLN A 89 -4.82 4.18 5.32
N ASP A 90 -4.35 3.64 6.45
CA ASP A 90 -5.15 3.69 7.65
C ASP A 90 -5.46 5.15 8.00
N GLY A 91 -6.75 5.40 8.20
CA GLY A 91 -7.30 6.70 8.52
C GLY A 91 -7.91 6.66 9.90
N VAL A 92 -7.09 6.96 10.93
CA VAL A 92 -7.49 7.27 12.33
C VAL A 92 -7.67 5.99 13.18
N TRP A 93 -7.12 5.82 14.41
CA TRP A 93 -7.30 6.61 15.65
C TRP A 93 -6.16 6.50 16.68
N HIS A 94 -5.86 7.62 17.36
CA HIS A 94 -5.27 7.62 18.70
C HIS A 94 -6.27 6.94 19.65
N ILE A 95 -5.81 5.92 20.39
CA ILE A 95 -6.43 5.54 21.66
C ILE A 95 -5.74 6.42 22.69
N ASP A 96 -6.31 7.60 22.97
CA ASP A 96 -5.96 8.30 24.21
C ASP A 96 -6.53 7.45 25.35
N GLY A 97 -5.64 6.91 26.17
CA GLY A 97 -5.98 6.22 27.41
C GLY A 97 -6.42 7.18 28.51
#